data_AF-A0AAV4BNM3-F1
#
_entry.id   AF-A0AAV4BNM3-F1
#
_cell.length_a   1.000
_cell.length_b   1.000
_cell.length_c   1.000
_cell.angle_alpha   90.00
_cell.angle_beta   90.00
_cell.angle_gamma   90.00
#
_symmetry.space_group_name_H-M   'P 1'
#
loop_
_entity.id
_entity.type
_entity.pdbx_description
1 polymer ?
#
loop_
_entity_poly.entity_id
_entity_poly.type
_entity_poly.pdbx_seq_one_letter_code
_entity_poly.pdbx_strand_id
1 'polypeptide(L)'
;MKKESSLGKSLSEIGDDGSVQMFPPQWIQCDLRYFDMSTLGKCAVVMADPPWDIHMELPYGTMGDNEMRRLNIPGLQDEGFIFLWVTGRAMELGRECLELWGYKRVDEIIWVKTNQLQRIIRTGRTGHWINHGKEHCLVGVKGNPKGVNRGMDCDVIVAEVRATSHKPDEIYGIIERLSPGTRKVELFGRPHNVQPNWITLGNQLEGVRLKDPDIVKLFREKYPDGNCMGPPQSQKR
;
A
#
# COMPACT_ATOMS: atom_id res chain seq x y z
N MET A 1 -7.74 14.62 -40.70
CA MET A 1 -7.30 15.12 -39.37
C MET A 1 -7.83 14.19 -38.30
N LYS A 2 -6.99 13.28 -37.80
CA LYS A 2 -7.25 12.53 -36.57
C LYS A 2 -6.09 12.87 -35.63
N LYS A 3 -6.40 13.50 -34.50
CA LYS A 3 -5.45 13.72 -33.41
C LYS A 3 -5.28 12.39 -32.69
N GLU A 4 -4.09 11.80 -32.78
CA GLU A 4 -3.71 10.72 -31.87
C GLU A 4 -3.46 11.31 -30.49
N SER A 5 -4.13 10.71 -29.51
CA SER A 5 -4.06 10.99 -28.09
C SER A 5 -2.80 10.34 -27.52
N SER A 6 -1.82 11.13 -27.13
CA SER A 6 -0.64 10.68 -26.39
C SER A 6 -0.98 10.49 -24.91
N LEU A 7 -1.43 9.29 -24.54
CA LEU A 7 -1.47 8.86 -23.14
C LEU A 7 -0.93 7.43 -23.03
N GLY A 8 0.10 7.25 -22.19
CA GLY A 8 0.65 5.96 -21.80
C GLY A 8 2.18 5.89 -21.89
N LYS A 9 2.89 6.53 -20.95
CA LYS A 9 4.30 6.17 -20.69
C LYS A 9 4.33 5.02 -19.67
N SER A 10 5.13 4.01 -20.01
CA SER A 10 5.30 2.70 -19.39
C SER A 10 5.76 2.74 -17.92
N LEU A 11 5.41 1.69 -17.15
CA LEU A 11 5.65 1.47 -15.71
C LEU A 11 7.11 1.19 -15.28
N SER A 12 8.07 1.64 -16.08
CA SER A 12 9.48 1.81 -15.70
C SER A 12 10.11 2.72 -16.76
N GLU A 13 10.72 3.82 -16.35
CA GLU A 13 11.59 4.56 -17.25
C GLU A 13 12.90 3.79 -17.33
N ILE A 14 12.97 2.89 -18.31
CA ILE A 14 14.22 2.29 -18.74
C ILE A 14 15.03 3.44 -19.33
N GLY A 15 16.15 3.78 -18.69
CA GLY A 15 17.10 4.75 -19.22
C GLY A 15 17.60 4.31 -20.59
N ASP A 16 18.12 5.24 -21.39
CA ASP A 16 18.68 4.95 -22.73
C ASP A 16 19.78 3.86 -22.71
N ASP A 17 20.34 3.55 -21.54
CA ASP A 17 21.34 2.51 -21.29
C ASP A 17 20.77 1.16 -20.80
N GLY A 18 19.43 1.03 -20.71
CA GLY A 18 18.77 -0.16 -20.17
C GLY A 18 18.68 -0.18 -18.64
N SER A 19 19.14 0.87 -17.93
CA SER A 19 19.07 0.94 -16.47
C SER A 19 17.67 1.28 -15.98
N VAL A 20 17.21 0.63 -14.91
CA VAL A 20 15.96 0.98 -14.25
C VAL A 20 16.25 2.08 -13.23
N GLN A 21 15.63 3.25 -13.41
CA GLN A 21 15.78 4.34 -12.45
C GLN A 21 15.19 3.95 -11.09
N MET A 22 16.07 3.81 -10.10
CA MET A 22 15.68 3.58 -8.72
C MET A 22 15.66 4.88 -7.92
N PHE A 23 14.72 4.99 -6.99
CA PHE A 23 14.63 6.12 -6.07
C PHE A 23 14.93 5.68 -4.63
N PRO A 24 15.60 6.53 -3.83
CA PRO A 24 15.72 6.30 -2.38
C PRO A 24 14.32 6.37 -1.72
N PRO A 25 14.19 5.99 -0.43
CA PRO A 25 12.91 6.06 0.27
C PRO A 25 12.25 7.45 0.19
N GLN A 26 10.96 7.47 -0.13
CA GLN A 26 10.15 8.70 -0.23
C GLN A 26 8.92 8.58 0.67
N TRP A 27 8.44 9.69 1.22
CA TRP A 27 7.27 9.68 2.08
C TRP A 27 6.52 11.01 2.12
N ILE A 28 5.26 10.93 2.51
CA ILE A 28 4.39 12.09 2.73
C ILE A 28 3.59 11.86 4.01
N GLN A 29 3.76 12.77 4.97
CA GLN A 29 2.86 12.88 6.11
C GLN A 29 1.51 13.44 5.64
N CYS A 30 0.48 12.62 5.67
CA CYS A 30 -0.85 13.00 5.19
C CYS A 30 -1.98 12.25 5.90
N ASP A 31 -3.17 12.83 5.85
CA ASP A 31 -4.41 12.13 6.12
C ASP A 31 -4.95 11.54 4.80
N LEU A 32 -4.93 10.21 4.70
CA LEU A 32 -5.33 9.47 3.50
C LEU A 32 -6.80 9.71 3.08
N ARG A 33 -7.65 10.22 3.98
CA ARG A 33 -9.04 10.60 3.66
C ARG A 33 -9.12 11.83 2.76
N TYR A 34 -8.12 12.70 2.83
CA TYR A 34 -8.09 13.99 2.14
C TYR A 34 -6.99 14.10 1.09
N PHE A 35 -6.01 13.19 1.12
CA PHE A 35 -4.88 13.20 0.21
C PHE A 35 -5.31 12.88 -1.24
N ASP A 36 -4.84 13.71 -2.18
CA ASP A 36 -5.10 13.54 -3.60
C ASP A 36 -4.07 12.58 -4.20
N MET A 37 -4.46 11.31 -4.29
CA MET A 37 -3.67 10.22 -4.84
C MET A 37 -3.16 10.45 -6.27
N SER A 38 -3.80 11.34 -7.05
CA SER A 38 -3.35 11.64 -8.41
C SER A 38 -1.97 12.31 -8.45
N THR A 39 -1.53 12.91 -7.34
CA THR A 39 -0.21 13.54 -7.22
C THR A 39 0.95 12.55 -7.24
N LEU A 40 0.69 11.24 -7.07
CA LEU A 40 1.72 10.20 -7.03
C LEU A 40 2.00 9.52 -8.38
N GLY A 41 1.26 9.89 -9.43
CA GLY A 41 1.30 9.18 -10.69
C GLY A 41 0.81 7.73 -10.55
N LYS A 42 1.30 6.85 -11.42
CA LYS A 42 0.93 5.42 -11.43
C LYS A 42 2.01 4.57 -10.77
N CYS A 43 1.58 3.60 -9.97
CA CYS A 43 2.45 2.64 -9.30
C CYS A 43 2.19 1.23 -9.86
N ALA A 44 3.20 0.36 -9.84
CA ALA A 44 3.03 -1.04 -10.23
C ALA A 44 2.47 -1.91 -9.09
N VAL A 45 2.73 -1.50 -7.84
CA VAL A 45 2.26 -2.17 -6.64
C VAL A 45 1.76 -1.15 -5.63
N VAL A 46 0.56 -1.40 -5.09
CA VAL A 46 0.01 -0.74 -3.92
C VAL A 46 0.05 -1.72 -2.74
N MET A 47 0.52 -1.30 -1.57
CA MET A 47 0.34 -2.04 -0.32
C MET A 47 -0.41 -1.19 0.69
N ALA A 48 -1.29 -1.79 1.48
CA ALA A 48 -2.01 -1.07 2.53
C ALA A 48 -2.19 -1.95 3.77
N ASP A 49 -1.95 -1.37 4.94
CA ASP A 49 -2.33 -1.91 6.26
C ASP A 49 -3.31 -0.96 6.97
N PRO A 50 -4.60 -0.95 6.56
CA PRO A 50 -5.53 0.05 7.03
C PRO A 50 -5.92 -0.15 8.50
N PRO A 51 -6.22 0.94 9.23
CA PRO A 51 -6.75 0.87 10.59
C PRO A 51 -8.26 0.55 10.53
N TRP A 52 -8.62 -0.65 10.12
CA TRP A 52 -10.00 -1.09 9.95
C TRP A 52 -10.84 -0.87 11.21
N ASP A 53 -12.07 -0.38 11.06
CA ASP A 53 -13.07 -0.52 12.11
C ASP A 53 -13.55 -1.98 12.17
N ILE A 54 -13.00 -2.73 13.13
CA ILE A 54 -13.34 -4.13 13.34
C ILE A 54 -14.47 -4.33 14.35
N HIS A 55 -15.16 -3.26 14.75
CA HIS A 55 -16.22 -3.26 15.77
C HIS A 55 -15.73 -3.77 17.15
N MET A 56 -14.53 -3.36 17.52
CA MET A 56 -13.92 -3.61 18.82
C MET A 56 -13.29 -2.33 19.35
N GLU A 57 -13.17 -2.21 20.67
CA GLU A 57 -12.38 -1.13 21.28
C GLU A 57 -10.90 -1.35 20.98
N LEU A 58 -10.28 -0.40 20.28
CA LEU A 58 -8.86 -0.43 19.92
C LEU A 58 -8.14 0.77 20.53
N PRO A 59 -6.86 0.64 20.91
CA PRO A 59 -6.08 1.72 21.49
C PRO A 59 -5.58 2.75 20.44
N TYR A 60 -6.18 2.79 19.26
CA TYR A 60 -5.83 3.66 18.15
C TYR A 60 -7.08 4.04 17.33
N GLY A 61 -7.00 5.16 16.61
CA GLY A 61 -8.08 5.60 15.73
C GLY A 61 -8.26 4.67 14.52
N THR A 62 -9.50 4.36 14.18
CA THR A 62 -9.89 3.55 13.03
C THR A 62 -10.42 4.42 11.89
N MET A 63 -10.51 3.83 10.70
CA MET A 63 -11.20 4.40 9.54
C MET A 63 -12.50 3.64 9.33
N GLY A 64 -13.61 4.37 9.24
CA GLY A 64 -14.94 3.76 9.08
C GLY A 64 -15.11 3.13 7.70
N ASP A 65 -15.99 2.12 7.58
CA ASP A 65 -16.17 1.35 6.35
C ASP A 65 -16.43 2.23 5.10
N ASN A 66 -17.21 3.30 5.26
CA ASN A 66 -17.51 4.23 4.16
C ASN A 66 -16.33 5.12 3.79
N GLU A 67 -15.46 5.47 4.75
CA GLU A 67 -14.21 6.19 4.45
C GLU A 67 -13.26 5.27 3.67
N MET A 68 -13.12 4.01 4.09
CA MET A 68 -12.34 2.99 3.39
C MET A 68 -12.81 2.83 1.94
N ARG A 69 -14.12 2.61 1.72
CA ARG A 69 -14.69 2.47 0.36
C ARG A 69 -14.40 3.68 -0.54
N ARG A 70 -14.33 4.89 0.01
CA ARG A 70 -14.12 6.14 -0.75
C ARG A 70 -12.67 6.46 -1.06
N LEU A 71 -11.70 5.72 -0.53
CA LEU A 71 -10.28 5.95 -0.86
C LEU A 71 -10.08 5.84 -2.37
N ASN A 72 -9.39 6.83 -2.95
CA ASN A 72 -9.12 6.88 -4.39
C ASN A 72 -7.96 5.96 -4.82
N ILE A 73 -8.00 4.69 -4.38
CA ILE A 73 -7.07 3.64 -4.81
C ILE A 73 -7.10 3.45 -6.34
N PRO A 74 -8.25 3.54 -7.05
CA PRO A 74 -8.28 3.44 -8.50
C PRO A 74 -7.38 4.46 -9.21
N GLY A 75 -7.15 5.64 -8.61
CA GLY A 75 -6.27 6.67 -9.15
C GLY A 75 -4.80 6.26 -9.22
N LEU A 76 -4.34 5.40 -8.30
CA LEU A 76 -2.93 5.01 -8.15
C LEU A 76 -2.43 4.02 -9.19
N GLN A 77 -3.32 3.30 -9.87
CA GLN A 77 -2.91 2.15 -10.68
C GLN A 77 -3.87 1.86 -11.82
N ASP A 78 -3.32 1.71 -13.02
CA ASP A 78 -4.04 1.24 -14.21
C ASP A 78 -3.87 -0.27 -14.37
N GLU A 79 -2.63 -0.76 -14.26
CA GLU A 79 -2.28 -2.19 -14.24
C GLU A 79 -1.27 -2.47 -13.12
N GLY A 80 -1.42 -3.59 -12.40
CA GLY A 80 -0.51 -3.95 -11.31
C GLY A 80 -1.15 -4.82 -10.23
N PHE A 81 -0.54 -4.80 -9.05
CA PHE A 81 -1.02 -5.57 -7.88
C PHE A 81 -1.35 -4.68 -6.69
N ILE A 82 -2.25 -5.17 -5.83
CA ILE A 82 -2.50 -4.62 -4.51
C ILE A 82 -2.31 -5.71 -3.44
N PHE A 83 -1.64 -5.35 -2.36
CA PHE A 83 -1.46 -6.16 -1.15
C PHE A 83 -2.23 -5.49 -0.01
N LEU A 84 -3.32 -6.11 0.43
CA LEU A 84 -4.24 -5.54 1.41
C LEU A 84 -4.29 -6.39 2.67
N TRP A 85 -3.69 -5.91 3.76
CA TRP A 85 -3.76 -6.58 5.05
C TRP A 85 -5.17 -6.50 5.63
N VAL A 86 -5.66 -7.64 6.13
CA VAL A 86 -7.02 -7.80 6.65
C VAL A 86 -7.04 -8.67 7.92
N THR A 87 -7.98 -8.37 8.81
CA THR A 87 -8.20 -9.11 10.05
C THR A 87 -9.66 -9.04 10.48
N GLY A 88 -10.14 -10.02 11.26
CA GLY A 88 -11.54 -10.03 11.74
C GLY A 88 -12.56 -9.85 10.62
N ARG A 89 -13.55 -8.95 10.83
CA ARG A 89 -14.56 -8.61 9.80
C ARG A 89 -13.99 -7.97 8.53
N ALA A 90 -12.77 -7.43 8.59
CA ALA A 90 -12.13 -6.84 7.43
C ALA A 90 -11.72 -7.89 6.38
N MET A 91 -11.80 -9.19 6.70
CA MET A 91 -11.69 -10.26 5.70
C MET A 91 -12.74 -10.09 4.59
N GLU A 92 -13.99 -9.78 4.95
CA GLU A 92 -15.08 -9.60 3.99
C GLU A 92 -15.08 -8.18 3.43
N LEU A 93 -14.96 -7.16 4.28
CA LEU A 93 -14.90 -5.76 3.83
C LEU A 93 -13.71 -5.48 2.92
N GLY A 94 -12.55 -6.09 3.18
CA GLY A 94 -11.37 -5.97 2.33
C GLY A 94 -11.60 -6.58 0.94
N ARG A 95 -12.32 -7.70 0.84
CA ARG A 95 -12.73 -8.29 -0.44
C ARG A 95 -13.68 -7.37 -1.20
N GLU A 96 -14.65 -6.79 -0.51
CA GLU A 96 -15.56 -5.78 -1.08
C GLU A 96 -14.79 -4.55 -1.59
N CYS A 97 -13.84 -4.02 -0.80
CA CYS A 97 -13.00 -2.90 -1.20
C CYS A 97 -12.15 -3.21 -2.42
N LEU A 98 -11.55 -4.42 -2.50
CA LEU A 98 -10.78 -4.82 -3.69
C LEU A 98 -11.64 -4.78 -4.95
N GLU A 99 -12.84 -5.36 -4.91
CA GLU A 99 -13.78 -5.35 -6.04
C GLU A 99 -14.18 -3.92 -6.42
N LEU A 100 -14.54 -3.10 -5.43
CA LEU A 100 -14.91 -1.69 -5.63
C LEU A 100 -13.78 -0.88 -6.25
N TRP A 101 -12.53 -1.14 -5.87
CA TRP A 101 -11.36 -0.46 -6.44
C TRP A 101 -10.90 -1.02 -7.80
N GLY A 102 -11.61 -2.03 -8.32
CA GLY A 102 -11.39 -2.61 -9.64
C GLY A 102 -10.32 -3.71 -9.67
N TYR A 103 -10.04 -4.34 -8.53
CA TYR A 103 -9.12 -5.46 -8.43
C TYR A 103 -9.86 -6.80 -8.39
N LYS A 104 -9.31 -7.79 -9.06
CA LYS A 104 -9.68 -9.19 -8.86
C LYS A 104 -8.73 -9.81 -7.85
N ARG A 105 -9.25 -10.37 -6.75
CA ARG A 105 -8.43 -11.17 -5.83
C ARG A 105 -7.91 -12.42 -6.55
N VAL A 106 -6.60 -12.64 -6.51
CA VAL A 106 -5.92 -13.76 -7.20
C VAL A 106 -5.12 -14.65 -6.26
N ASP A 107 -4.64 -14.11 -5.14
CA ASP A 107 -3.90 -14.86 -4.12
C ASP A 107 -4.26 -14.34 -2.71
N GLU A 108 -3.81 -15.04 -1.68
CA GLU A 108 -3.96 -14.67 -0.28
C GLU A 108 -2.73 -15.14 0.51
N ILE A 109 -1.90 -14.20 0.94
CA ILE A 109 -0.72 -14.49 1.77
C ILE A 109 -1.15 -14.62 3.23
N ILE A 110 -0.60 -15.61 3.93
CA ILE A 110 -0.70 -15.69 5.39
C ILE A 110 0.66 -15.46 6.05
N TRP A 111 0.69 -14.61 7.06
CA TRP A 111 1.83 -14.48 7.95
C TRP A 111 1.60 -15.30 9.21
N VAL A 112 2.34 -16.40 9.35
CA VAL A 112 2.41 -17.22 10.56
C VAL A 112 3.31 -16.53 11.57
N LYS A 113 2.73 -16.20 12.72
CA LYS A 113 3.40 -15.46 13.80
C LYS A 113 4.20 -16.40 14.68
N THR A 114 5.52 -16.26 14.68
CA THR A 114 6.42 -17.00 15.55
C THR A 114 6.96 -16.14 16.69
N ASN A 115 7.46 -16.80 17.73
CA ASN A 115 8.33 -16.20 18.73
C ASN A 115 9.82 -16.43 18.37
N GLN A 116 10.72 -15.91 19.20
CA GLN A 116 12.18 -16.07 19.06
C GLN A 116 12.68 -17.53 18.97
N LEU A 117 11.86 -18.49 19.39
CA LEU A 117 12.17 -19.93 19.31
C LEU A 117 11.54 -20.60 18.09
N GLN A 118 11.06 -19.83 17.12
CA GLN A 118 10.35 -20.29 15.91
C GLN A 118 9.11 -21.14 16.22
N ARG A 119 8.47 -20.88 17.36
CA ARG A 119 7.22 -21.53 17.76
C ARG A 119 6.04 -20.59 17.54
N ILE A 120 4.92 -21.16 17.10
CA ILE A 120 3.64 -20.43 17.02
C ILE A 120 3.24 -20.00 18.42
N ILE A 121 2.83 -18.74 18.56
CA ILE A 121 2.27 -18.18 19.80
C ILE A 121 0.86 -18.76 19.98
N ARG A 122 0.69 -19.68 20.93
CA ARG A 122 -0.57 -20.41 21.17
C ARG A 122 -1.32 -19.96 22.43
N THR A 123 -0.66 -19.25 23.32
CA THR A 123 -1.21 -18.80 24.61
C THR A 123 -1.77 -17.38 24.49
N GLY A 124 -2.67 -17.00 25.41
CA GLY A 124 -3.43 -15.74 25.36
C GLY A 124 -4.84 -15.91 24.78
N ARG A 125 -5.64 -14.84 24.80
CA ARG A 125 -6.96 -14.75 24.11
C ARG A 125 -6.79 -13.85 22.90
N THR A 126 -6.40 -14.43 21.77
CA THR A 126 -6.06 -13.67 20.55
C THR A 126 -7.13 -13.72 19.47
N GLY A 127 -8.23 -14.45 19.71
CA GLY A 127 -9.42 -14.48 18.87
C GLY A 127 -10.69 -14.72 19.68
N HIS A 128 -11.85 -14.56 19.04
CA HIS A 128 -13.15 -14.68 19.72
C HIS A 128 -13.54 -16.12 20.06
N TRP A 129 -13.20 -17.07 19.16
CA TRP A 129 -13.56 -18.48 19.27
C TRP A 129 -12.33 -19.39 19.29
N ILE A 130 -11.33 -19.08 18.45
CA ILE A 130 -10.09 -19.82 18.30
C ILE A 130 -8.95 -18.81 18.36
N ASN A 131 -7.83 -19.17 19.00
CA ASN A 131 -6.64 -18.31 19.03
C ASN A 131 -6.09 -18.08 17.61
N HIS A 132 -5.80 -16.82 17.30
CA HIS A 132 -5.25 -16.42 16.01
C HIS A 132 -3.72 -16.51 16.03
N GLY A 133 -3.17 -17.43 15.24
CA GLY A 133 -1.72 -17.58 15.03
C GLY A 133 -1.18 -16.94 13.76
N LYS A 134 -2.03 -16.21 13.01
CA LYS A 134 -1.68 -15.60 11.72
C LYS A 134 -2.43 -14.30 11.43
N GLU A 135 -1.87 -13.52 10.52
CA GLU A 135 -2.55 -12.42 9.81
C GLU A 135 -2.64 -12.73 8.31
N HIS A 136 -3.60 -12.11 7.62
CA HIS A 136 -3.84 -12.33 6.18
C HIS A 136 -3.56 -11.07 5.37
N CYS A 137 -3.05 -11.25 4.17
CA CYS A 137 -2.86 -10.21 3.17
C CYS A 137 -3.49 -10.66 1.85
N LEU A 138 -4.59 -10.01 1.44
CA LEU A 138 -5.24 -10.29 0.17
C LEU A 138 -4.37 -9.74 -0.97
N VAL A 139 -4.19 -10.53 -2.03
CA VAL A 139 -3.47 -10.10 -3.23
C VAL A 139 -4.46 -9.92 -4.37
N GLY A 140 -4.62 -8.68 -4.83
CA GLY A 140 -5.47 -8.32 -5.96
C GLY A 140 -4.65 -7.95 -7.20
N VAL A 141 -5.16 -8.28 -8.39
CA VAL A 141 -4.62 -7.84 -9.67
C VAL A 141 -5.59 -6.88 -10.35
N LYS A 142 -5.07 -5.84 -10.99
CA LYS A 142 -5.81 -4.92 -11.85
C LYS A 142 -5.15 -4.87 -13.22
N GLY A 143 -5.95 -4.87 -14.29
CA GLY A 143 -5.44 -4.89 -15.66
C GLY A 143 -4.61 -6.14 -15.98
N ASN A 144 -3.59 -6.00 -16.82
CA ASN A 144 -2.74 -7.09 -17.30
C ASN A 144 -1.24 -6.76 -17.16
N PRO A 145 -0.71 -6.66 -15.91
CA PRO A 145 0.63 -6.18 -15.66
C PRO A 145 1.71 -7.03 -16.36
N LYS A 146 2.71 -6.35 -16.91
CA LYS A 146 3.83 -6.94 -17.67
C LYS A 146 5.13 -6.91 -16.86
N GLY A 147 6.09 -7.77 -17.22
CA GLY A 147 7.40 -7.83 -16.56
C GLY A 147 7.33 -8.35 -15.12
N VAL A 148 6.34 -9.20 -14.81
CA VAL A 148 6.08 -9.72 -13.46
C VAL A 148 6.65 -11.13 -13.31
N ASN A 149 7.33 -11.39 -12.20
CA ASN A 149 7.92 -12.69 -11.90
C ASN A 149 6.99 -13.52 -11.01
N ARG A 150 6.08 -14.28 -11.63
CA ARG A 150 5.10 -15.10 -10.92
C ARG A 150 5.72 -16.39 -10.39
N GLY A 151 5.35 -16.80 -9.18
CA GLY A 151 5.71 -18.11 -8.61
C GLY A 151 7.13 -18.22 -8.05
N MET A 152 7.83 -17.11 -7.82
CA MET A 152 9.15 -17.13 -7.17
C MET A 152 9.07 -17.32 -5.65
N ASP A 153 8.00 -16.83 -5.02
CA ASP A 153 7.76 -16.90 -3.58
C ASP A 153 6.46 -17.65 -3.29
N CYS A 154 6.41 -18.28 -2.11
CA CYS A 154 5.21 -18.94 -1.60
C CYS A 154 4.25 -17.92 -0.95
N ASP A 155 3.01 -18.35 -0.73
CA ASP A 155 1.94 -17.59 -0.08
C ASP A 155 1.96 -17.66 1.46
N VAL A 156 3.06 -18.15 2.05
CA VAL A 156 3.24 -18.27 3.50
C VAL A 156 4.51 -17.53 3.95
N ILE A 157 4.34 -16.55 4.80
CA ILE A 157 5.44 -15.88 5.51
C ILE A 157 5.51 -16.47 6.92
N VAL A 158 6.68 -16.93 7.34
CA VAL A 158 6.96 -17.33 8.73
C VAL A 158 7.95 -16.34 9.30
N ALA A 159 7.49 -15.49 10.22
CA ALA A 159 8.32 -14.43 10.78
C ALA A 159 7.90 -14.09 12.22
N GLU A 160 8.88 -13.61 12.98
CA GLU A 160 8.67 -13.23 14.37
C GLU A 160 7.80 -11.98 14.50
N VAL A 161 6.96 -11.96 15.54
CA VAL A 161 6.23 -10.74 15.91
C VAL A 161 7.20 -9.73 16.50
N ARG A 162 7.15 -8.49 16.01
CA ARG A 162 7.97 -7.36 16.47
C ARG A 162 7.10 -6.39 17.27
N ALA A 163 7.20 -5.08 16.99
CA ALA A 163 6.33 -4.08 17.59
C ALA A 163 4.85 -4.28 17.17
N THR A 164 3.93 -3.74 17.96
CA THR A 164 2.49 -3.82 17.69
C THR A 164 2.15 -3.29 16.30
N SER A 165 1.47 -4.13 15.50
CA SER A 165 1.08 -3.85 14.11
C SER A 165 2.26 -3.66 13.14
N HIS A 166 3.47 -4.10 13.49
CA HIS A 166 4.60 -4.16 12.55
C HIS A 166 4.50 -5.45 11.74
N LYS A 167 4.05 -5.34 10.49
CA LYS A 167 3.99 -6.43 9.50
C LYS A 167 5.41 -6.93 9.14
N PRO A 168 5.57 -8.19 8.71
CA PRO A 168 6.88 -8.75 8.40
C PRO A 168 7.55 -8.04 7.22
N ASP A 169 8.81 -7.60 7.39
CA ASP A 169 9.56 -6.91 6.33
C ASP A 169 9.80 -7.82 5.11
N GLU A 170 9.68 -9.14 5.28
CA GLU A 170 9.78 -10.14 4.23
C GLU A 170 8.84 -9.84 3.05
N ILE A 171 7.69 -9.17 3.30
CA ILE A 171 6.74 -8.79 2.24
C ILE A 171 7.37 -7.83 1.22
N TYR A 172 8.28 -6.93 1.64
CA TYR A 172 8.96 -6.02 0.72
C TYR A 172 9.86 -6.79 -0.26
N GLY A 173 10.55 -7.82 0.23
CA GLY A 173 11.39 -8.68 -0.59
C GLY A 173 10.58 -9.51 -1.59
N ILE A 174 9.44 -10.06 -1.14
CA ILE A 174 8.50 -10.79 -2.02
C ILE A 174 7.98 -9.87 -3.13
N ILE A 175 7.56 -8.65 -2.77
CA ILE A 175 7.04 -7.67 -3.72
C ILE A 175 8.12 -7.20 -4.70
N GLU A 176 9.36 -6.97 -4.22
CA GLU A 176 10.47 -6.57 -5.09
C GLU A 176 10.85 -7.68 -6.07
N ARG A 177 10.81 -8.94 -5.63
CA ARG A 177 11.00 -10.10 -6.52
C ARG A 177 9.89 -10.21 -7.55
N LEU A 178 8.63 -10.01 -7.16
CA LEU A 178 7.47 -10.03 -8.05
C LEU A 178 7.53 -8.92 -9.12
N SER A 179 7.92 -7.71 -8.73
CA SER A 179 7.93 -6.51 -9.57
C SER A 179 9.21 -5.68 -9.34
N PRO A 180 10.36 -6.10 -9.89
CA PRO A 180 11.67 -5.52 -9.58
C PRO A 180 11.84 -4.13 -10.18
N GLY A 181 12.42 -3.20 -9.42
CA GLY A 181 12.78 -1.85 -9.86
C GLY A 181 11.60 -0.92 -10.18
N THR A 182 10.36 -1.39 -10.05
CA THR A 182 9.17 -0.56 -10.29
C THR A 182 8.88 0.36 -9.11
N ARG A 183 8.19 1.49 -9.38
CA ARG A 183 7.60 2.36 -8.35
C ARG A 183 6.47 1.64 -7.61
N LYS A 184 6.47 1.78 -6.29
CA LYS A 184 5.50 1.17 -5.37
C LYS A 184 4.99 2.22 -4.39
N VAL A 185 3.81 2.01 -3.84
CA VAL A 185 3.24 2.91 -2.81
C VAL A 185 2.71 2.10 -1.64
N GLU A 186 3.02 2.54 -0.43
CA GLU A 186 2.50 1.98 0.80
C GLU A 186 1.57 2.98 1.49
N LEU A 187 0.35 2.56 1.79
CA LEU A 187 -0.67 3.34 2.46
C LEU A 187 -0.76 2.92 3.92
N PHE A 188 -0.96 3.91 4.80
CA PHE A 188 -0.99 3.74 6.25
C PHE A 188 0.35 3.32 6.86
N GLY A 189 1.45 3.59 6.15
CA GLY A 189 2.80 3.25 6.60
C GLY A 189 3.32 4.19 7.70
N ARG A 190 4.32 3.70 8.43
CA ARG A 190 5.02 4.38 9.53
C ARG A 190 6.50 4.57 9.17
N PRO A 191 7.30 5.30 9.99
CA PRO A 191 8.71 5.54 9.67
C PRO A 191 9.57 4.29 9.44
N HIS A 192 9.25 3.15 10.06
CA HIS A 192 9.98 1.89 9.84
C HIS A 192 9.66 1.22 8.50
N ASN A 193 8.61 1.66 7.80
CA ASN A 193 8.16 1.11 6.53
C ASN A 193 8.81 1.77 5.31
N VAL A 194 9.58 2.85 5.48
CA VAL A 194 10.17 3.58 4.35
C VAL A 194 11.26 2.74 3.67
N GLN A 195 11.10 2.49 2.37
CA GLN A 195 11.97 1.60 1.59
C GLN A 195 12.33 2.22 0.22
N PRO A 196 13.48 1.87 -0.38
CA PRO A 196 13.80 2.28 -1.75
C PRO A 196 12.71 1.87 -2.74
N ASN A 197 12.43 2.70 -3.76
CA ASN A 197 11.35 2.53 -4.74
C ASN A 197 9.92 2.60 -4.18
N TRP A 198 9.75 2.81 -2.87
CA TRP A 198 8.46 3.02 -2.24
C TRP A 198 8.22 4.51 -1.94
N ILE A 199 6.97 4.94 -2.15
CA ILE A 199 6.41 6.15 -1.56
C ILE A 199 5.52 5.71 -0.40
N THR A 200 5.87 6.07 0.83
CA THR A 200 5.08 5.74 2.03
C THR A 200 4.17 6.89 2.41
N LEU A 201 2.87 6.63 2.59
CA LEU A 201 1.87 7.60 3.01
C LEU A 201 1.32 7.23 4.39
N GLY A 202 1.27 8.19 5.31
CA GLY A 202 0.75 7.94 6.66
C GLY A 202 0.85 9.17 7.55
N ASN A 203 -0.07 9.28 8.50
CA ASN A 203 -0.14 10.43 9.42
C ASN A 203 0.97 10.45 10.49
N GLN A 204 1.64 9.31 10.71
CA GLN A 204 2.75 9.14 11.66
C GLN A 204 4.14 9.32 11.03
N LEU A 205 4.20 9.67 9.75
CA LEU A 205 5.46 10.02 9.08
C LEU A 205 5.87 11.46 9.45
N GLU A 206 7.13 11.80 9.24
CA GLU A 206 7.66 13.13 9.55
C GLU A 206 7.79 13.97 8.27
N GLY A 207 6.84 14.88 8.08
CA GLY A 207 6.85 15.82 6.95
C GLY A 207 6.80 15.16 5.57
N VAL A 208 7.40 15.81 4.58
CA VAL A 208 7.38 15.37 3.18
C VAL A 208 8.80 15.24 2.65
N ARG A 209 9.12 14.07 2.11
CA ARG A 209 10.39 13.81 1.41
C ARG A 209 10.12 13.14 0.06
N LEU A 210 10.22 13.94 -0.99
CA LEU A 210 10.10 13.48 -2.38
C LEU A 210 11.41 13.73 -3.13
N LYS A 211 11.76 12.81 -4.02
CA LYS A 211 13.00 12.77 -4.79
C LYS A 211 12.77 12.60 -6.28
N ASP A 212 11.63 12.02 -6.64
CA ASP A 212 11.16 11.98 -8.01
C ASP A 212 10.74 13.39 -8.49
N PRO A 213 11.39 13.94 -9.53
CA PRO A 213 11.08 15.28 -10.03
C PRO A 213 9.63 15.48 -10.49
N ASP A 214 9.01 14.47 -11.11
CA ASP A 214 7.65 14.55 -11.62
C ASP A 214 6.65 14.58 -10.47
N ILE A 215 6.88 13.75 -9.45
CA ILE A 215 6.04 13.76 -8.24
C ILE A 215 6.24 15.04 -7.43
N VAL A 216 7.49 15.54 -7.32
CA VAL A 216 7.77 16.83 -6.68
C VAL A 216 6.98 17.94 -7.36
N LYS A 217 6.92 17.95 -8.70
CA LYS A 217 6.16 18.93 -9.47
C LYS A 217 4.66 18.82 -9.18
N LEU A 218 4.07 17.64 -9.38
CA LEU A 218 2.64 17.40 -9.16
C LEU A 218 2.21 17.72 -7.72
N PHE A 219 3.04 17.34 -6.75
CA PHE A 219 2.79 17.60 -5.34
C PHE A 219 2.78 19.10 -5.04
N ARG A 220 3.78 19.86 -5.52
CA ARG A 220 3.86 21.31 -5.28
C ARG A 220 2.73 22.09 -5.95
N GLU A 221 2.29 21.65 -7.13
CA GLU A 221 1.13 22.24 -7.81
C GLU A 221 -0.16 22.02 -7.02
N LYS A 222 -0.33 20.85 -6.39
CA LYS A 222 -1.52 20.52 -5.60
C LYS A 222 -1.50 21.09 -4.18
N TYR A 223 -0.34 21.06 -3.53
CA TYR A 223 -0.12 21.41 -2.13
C TYR A 223 0.98 22.48 -2.01
N PRO A 224 0.69 23.73 -2.43
CA PRO A 224 1.69 24.81 -2.40
C PRO A 224 2.15 25.16 -0.98
N ASP A 225 1.32 24.91 0.04
CA ASP A 225 1.63 25.07 1.47
C ASP A 225 2.18 23.78 2.12
N GLY A 226 2.24 22.67 1.37
CA GLY A 226 2.66 21.36 1.85
C GLY A 226 1.69 20.68 2.83
N ASN A 227 0.52 21.26 3.12
CA ASN A 227 -0.39 20.71 4.12
C ASN A 227 -1.30 19.61 3.52
N CYS A 228 -1.02 18.37 3.89
CA CYS A 228 -1.76 17.18 3.46
C CYS A 228 -2.58 16.54 4.58
N MET A 229 -2.73 17.23 5.72
CA MET A 229 -3.34 16.68 6.94
C MET A 229 -4.81 17.09 7.13
N GLY A 230 -5.27 18.09 6.38
CA GLY A 230 -6.63 18.61 6.45
C GLY A 230 -7.38 18.44 5.12
N PRO A 231 -8.72 18.65 5.14
CA PRO A 231 -9.49 18.71 3.92
C PRO A 231 -8.98 19.83 3.00
N PRO A 232 -9.10 19.68 1.66
CA PRO A 232 -8.73 20.75 0.74
C PRO A 232 -9.45 22.04 1.12
N GLN A 233 -8.71 23.16 1.17
CA GLN A 233 -9.35 24.46 1.38
C GLN A 233 -10.35 24.66 0.23
N SER A 234 -11.64 24.79 0.56
CA SER A 234 -12.65 25.13 -0.44
C SER A 234 -12.22 26.42 -1.10
N GLN A 235 -11.89 26.38 -2.39
CA GLN A 235 -11.72 27.60 -3.17
C GLN A 235 -13.02 28.38 -3.02
N LYS A 236 -12.99 29.46 -2.22
CA LYS A 236 -14.08 30.43 -2.19
C LYS A 236 -14.22 30.92 -3.63
N ARG A 237 -15.28 30.47 -4.30
CA ARG A 237 -15.72 31.05 -5.56
C ARG A 237 -16.20 32.47 -5.31
#